data_AF-A0A8H3V7T8-F1
#
_entry.id   AF-A0A8H3V7T8-F1
#
_cell.length_a   1.000
_cell.length_b   1.000
_cell.length_c   1.000
_cell.angle_alpha   90.00
_cell.angle_beta   90.00
_cell.angle_gamma   90.00
#
_symmetry.space_group_name_H-M   'P 1'
#
loop_
_entity.id
_entity.type
_entity.pdbx_description
1 polymer ?
#
loop_
_entity_poly.entity_id
_entity_poly.type
_entity_poly.pdbx_seq_one_letter_code
_entity_poly.pdbx_strand_id
1 'polypeptide(L)'
;MKLTTFVSLLTISGAVSGGVLQHDILNRRQGLAGTIIEAAAKAIGAGKVADPPGAAPRRIESASPIKLPGAKRVTIRAGPYAVPNMGKKSLNGHAGMLENYPDNKVEKPCSDECTLLQQQAGLEYPDGSNANINTGLWLHHMVHFVSGPSRWDAAGIGGFCLPHFGLGVSPATAERFFASGNERSILTYNMGTDMSSGTGYHINKEDKFMYMVELMNMNMEDKIVYVTMTYDIIEGKALHRPLPTGWNDMKMVYLGPNQCSTSEVVPPQETGSFTISSKPWTPTYEGKIVSIVGHLHDGGRSLDITTNPDKTLCRTTTKYAETPEYIFKGMSMGDDKTTEKHISSMDGCKPDEFTVKEMKKDQSWTINGNYDYGVHEGNIEKGKQMDIMATVVVMVQVPPGPVAKPTNRVVANMMSILTGQKITAKAKQISPKADKSRDLFLRVADSPTGLCVARVSAPMDTCKAI
;
A
#
# COMPACT_ATOMS: atom_id res chain seq x y z
N MET A 1 -35.89 1.61 10.95
CA MET A 1 -35.87 3.04 10.56
C MET A 1 -34.43 3.36 10.16
N LYS A 2 -34.12 3.29 8.85
CA LYS A 2 -32.74 3.47 8.33
C LYS A 2 -32.50 4.96 8.09
N LEU A 3 -31.56 5.55 8.82
CA LEU A 3 -31.13 6.93 8.63
C LEU A 3 -29.99 6.94 7.60
N THR A 4 -30.34 7.10 6.33
CA THR A 4 -29.37 7.25 5.24
C THR A 4 -29.01 8.73 5.14
N THR A 5 -27.97 9.17 5.85
CA THR A 5 -27.48 10.55 5.74
C THR A 5 -26.58 10.66 4.50
N PHE A 6 -27.15 11.10 3.39
CA PHE A 6 -26.38 11.55 2.23
C PHE A 6 -25.72 12.90 2.56
N VAL A 7 -24.40 12.91 2.70
CA VAL A 7 -23.62 14.15 2.68
C VAL A 7 -23.52 14.59 1.22
N SER A 8 -24.28 15.63 0.85
CA SER A 8 -24.22 16.23 -0.48
C SER A 8 -22.88 16.95 -0.67
N LEU A 9 -22.07 16.50 -1.63
CA LEU A 9 -20.89 17.23 -2.09
C LEU A 9 -21.36 18.48 -2.85
N LEU A 10 -21.39 19.64 -2.17
CA LEU A 10 -21.54 20.92 -2.85
C LEU A 10 -20.25 21.24 -3.61
N THR A 11 -20.30 21.20 -4.94
CA THR A 11 -19.31 21.80 -5.84
C THR A 11 -19.44 23.31 -5.79
N ILE A 12 -18.57 23.99 -5.03
CA ILE A 12 -18.40 25.45 -5.09
C ILE A 12 -17.29 25.74 -6.09
N SER A 13 -17.67 26.08 -7.31
CA SER A 13 -16.78 26.59 -8.36
C SER A 13 -16.58 28.10 -8.16
N GLY A 14 -15.68 28.47 -7.24
CA GLY A 14 -15.26 29.87 -7.06
C GLY A 14 -13.78 30.02 -7.42
N ALA A 15 -13.49 30.80 -8.46
CA ALA A 15 -12.13 31.16 -8.82
C ALA A 15 -11.52 32.07 -7.74
N VAL A 16 -10.65 31.51 -6.91
CA VAL A 16 -9.83 32.27 -5.96
C VAL A 16 -8.37 31.90 -6.20
N SER A 17 -7.57 32.91 -6.53
CA SER A 17 -6.13 32.81 -6.73
C SER A 17 -5.38 32.73 -5.39
N GLY A 18 -4.42 31.80 -5.31
CA GLY A 18 -3.17 31.98 -4.55
C GLY A 18 -3.12 31.58 -3.07
N GLY A 19 -2.74 30.32 -2.80
CA GLY A 19 -1.37 30.09 -2.30
C GLY A 19 -1.08 30.01 -0.80
N VAL A 20 -2.05 30.01 0.13
CA VAL A 20 -1.85 29.49 1.52
C VAL A 20 -3.17 28.96 2.09
N LEU A 21 -4.27 29.71 1.90
CA LEU A 21 -5.58 29.39 2.46
C LEU A 21 -6.16 28.04 1.99
N GLN A 22 -5.81 27.62 0.77
CA GLN A 22 -6.30 26.37 0.20
C GLN A 22 -5.65 25.14 0.84
N HIS A 23 -4.41 25.25 1.32
CA HIS A 23 -3.75 24.15 2.01
C HIS A 23 -4.38 23.89 3.37
N ASP A 24 -4.72 24.94 4.13
CA ASP A 24 -5.38 24.83 5.43
C ASP A 24 -6.80 24.27 5.33
N ILE A 25 -7.59 24.69 4.33
CA ILE A 25 -8.94 24.14 4.12
C ILE A 25 -8.88 22.66 3.72
N LEU A 26 -7.92 22.27 2.86
CA LEU A 26 -7.73 20.87 2.49
C LEU A 26 -7.24 20.02 3.68
N ASN A 27 -6.30 20.52 4.48
CA ASN A 27 -5.81 19.83 5.69
C ASN A 27 -6.94 19.67 6.73
N ARG A 28 -7.78 20.69 6.92
CA ARG A 28 -8.97 20.60 7.80
C ARG A 28 -9.99 19.58 7.30
N ARG A 29 -10.19 19.47 5.98
CA ARG A 29 -11.08 18.46 5.38
C ARG A 29 -10.49 17.05 5.43
N GLN A 30 -9.16 16.90 5.32
CA GLN A 30 -8.46 15.62 5.45
C GLN A 30 -8.59 15.06 6.88
N GLY A 31 -8.46 15.92 7.90
CA GLY A 31 -8.69 15.50 9.29
C GLY A 31 -10.10 14.95 9.53
N LEU A 32 -11.12 15.47 8.83
CA LEU A 32 -12.51 15.04 8.99
C LEU A 32 -12.74 13.57 8.61
N ALA A 33 -12.05 13.07 7.59
CA ALA A 33 -12.19 11.69 7.16
C ALA A 33 -11.66 10.72 8.22
N GLY A 34 -10.50 11.02 8.79
CA GLY A 34 -9.96 10.25 9.92
C GLY A 34 -10.90 10.24 11.11
N THR A 35 -11.52 11.39 11.44
CA THR A 35 -12.51 11.49 12.52
C THR A 35 -13.76 10.64 12.25
N ILE A 36 -14.23 10.56 11.00
CA ILE A 36 -15.39 9.74 10.64
C ILE A 36 -15.07 8.24 10.82
N ILE A 37 -13.91 7.80 10.33
CA ILE A 37 -13.47 6.40 10.47
C ILE A 37 -13.29 6.05 11.95
N GLU A 38 -12.63 6.90 12.73
CA GLU A 38 -12.44 6.70 14.16
C GLU A 38 -13.79 6.64 14.91
N ALA A 39 -14.73 7.54 14.59
CA ALA A 39 -16.06 7.54 15.19
C ALA A 39 -16.83 6.26 14.85
N ALA A 40 -16.73 5.77 13.61
CA ALA A 40 -17.37 4.52 13.19
C ALA A 40 -16.76 3.29 13.87
N ALA A 41 -15.43 3.22 13.97
CA ALA A 41 -14.75 2.17 14.73
C ALA A 41 -15.20 2.18 16.19
N LYS A 42 -15.24 3.37 16.82
CA LYS A 42 -15.70 3.52 18.20
C LYS A 42 -17.17 3.11 18.39
N ALA A 43 -18.03 3.33 17.39
CA ALA A 43 -19.44 2.93 17.44
C ALA A 43 -19.63 1.41 17.57
N ILE A 44 -18.69 0.60 17.08
CA ILE A 44 -18.68 -0.86 17.24
C ILE A 44 -17.78 -1.34 18.39
N GLY A 45 -17.23 -0.42 19.19
CA GLY A 45 -16.29 -0.72 20.28
C GLY A 45 -14.88 -1.09 19.80
N ALA A 46 -14.52 -0.69 18.59
CA ALA A 46 -13.22 -0.95 17.99
C ALA A 46 -12.33 0.32 17.96
N GLY A 47 -11.05 0.15 17.61
CA GLY A 47 -10.07 1.23 17.50
C GLY A 47 -9.14 1.31 18.70
N LYS A 48 -8.44 2.43 18.89
CA LYS A 48 -7.48 2.56 20.01
C LYS A 48 -8.16 2.58 21.37
N VAL A 49 -7.58 1.84 22.31
CA VAL A 49 -8.01 1.79 23.71
C VAL A 49 -6.83 2.05 24.65
N ALA A 50 -7.11 2.18 25.95
CA ALA A 50 -6.05 2.28 26.96
C ALA A 50 -5.36 0.91 27.14
N ASP A 51 -4.11 0.93 27.61
CA ASP A 51 -3.39 -0.29 27.98
C ASP A 51 -4.15 -1.06 29.07
N PRO A 52 -4.43 -2.36 28.88
CA PRO A 52 -4.98 -3.17 29.94
C PRO A 52 -3.93 -3.38 31.05
N PRO A 53 -4.36 -3.64 32.30
CA PRO A 53 -3.45 -3.96 33.38
C PRO A 53 -2.52 -5.14 33.03
N GLY A 54 -1.22 -4.99 33.31
CA GLY A 54 -0.23 -6.04 33.06
C GLY A 54 0.24 -6.15 31.60
N ALA A 55 -0.12 -5.22 30.72
CA ALA A 55 0.42 -5.18 29.36
C ALA A 55 1.96 -5.13 29.36
N ALA A 56 2.58 -5.90 28.47
CA ALA A 56 4.04 -5.90 28.29
C ALA A 56 4.57 -4.53 27.82
N PRO A 57 5.88 -4.24 27.98
CA PRO A 57 6.45 -2.94 27.66
C PRO A 57 6.19 -2.51 26.20
N ARG A 58 5.86 -1.23 26.00
CA ARG A 58 5.63 -0.66 24.65
C ARG A 58 6.86 -0.59 23.78
N ARG A 59 8.03 -0.48 24.41
CA ARG A 59 9.32 -0.33 23.74
C ARG A 59 10.32 -1.26 24.38
N ILE A 60 11.01 -2.03 23.55
CA ILE A 60 12.08 -2.94 23.97
C ILE A 60 13.28 -2.68 23.07
N GLU A 61 14.44 -2.42 23.67
CA GLU A 61 15.71 -2.37 22.95
C GLU A 61 16.46 -3.68 23.15
N SER A 62 17.07 -4.20 22.09
CA SER A 62 17.82 -5.46 22.09
C SER A 62 19.00 -5.40 21.10
N ALA A 63 19.84 -6.42 21.13
CA ALA A 63 20.95 -6.52 20.20
C ALA A 63 20.43 -6.75 18.77
N SER A 64 20.96 -5.97 17.81
CA SER A 64 20.65 -6.19 16.39
C SER A 64 21.33 -7.48 15.89
N PRO A 65 20.67 -8.29 15.05
CA PRO A 65 21.35 -9.34 14.30
C PRO A 65 22.30 -8.76 13.24
N ILE A 66 22.10 -7.51 12.81
CA ILE A 66 22.97 -6.83 11.84
C ILE A 66 24.28 -6.45 12.54
N LYS A 67 25.39 -7.00 12.04
CA LYS A 67 26.74 -6.86 12.65
C LYS A 67 27.46 -5.59 12.21
N LEU A 68 26.75 -4.47 12.16
CA LEU A 68 27.33 -3.16 11.90
C LEU A 68 27.62 -2.43 13.22
N PRO A 69 28.76 -1.74 13.35
CA PRO A 69 29.04 -0.86 14.48
C PRO A 69 27.89 0.13 14.75
N GLY A 70 27.41 0.16 15.99
CA GLY A 70 26.31 1.05 16.41
C GLY A 70 24.91 0.58 16.02
N ALA A 71 24.76 -0.55 15.33
CA ALA A 71 23.45 -1.11 15.05
C ALA A 71 22.78 -1.64 16.32
N LYS A 72 21.52 -1.27 16.53
CA LYS A 72 20.68 -1.78 17.62
C LYS A 72 19.28 -2.11 17.12
N ARG A 73 18.60 -3.00 17.84
CA ARG A 73 17.22 -3.37 17.57
C ARG A 73 16.28 -2.65 18.52
N VAL A 74 15.21 -2.09 17.98
CA VAL A 74 14.13 -1.45 18.73
C VAL A 74 12.82 -2.08 18.29
N THR A 75 12.08 -2.63 19.24
CA THR A 75 10.72 -3.15 19.04
C THR A 75 9.72 -2.23 19.71
N ILE A 76 8.71 -1.77 18.96
CA ILE A 76 7.67 -0.84 19.40
C ILE A 76 6.31 -1.48 19.21
N ARG A 77 5.46 -1.45 20.25
CA ARG A 77 4.09 -1.95 20.25
C ARG A 77 3.12 -0.77 20.12
N ALA A 78 2.57 -0.55 18.94
CA ALA A 78 1.55 0.46 18.70
C ALA A 78 0.15 -0.06 19.02
N GLY A 79 -0.76 0.85 19.42
CA GLY A 79 -2.09 0.51 19.92
C GLY A 79 -2.23 0.84 21.41
N PRO A 80 -2.83 -0.04 22.24
CA PRO A 80 -3.55 -1.23 21.82
C PRO A 80 -4.76 -0.88 20.95
N TYR A 81 -5.16 -1.82 20.11
CA TYR A 81 -6.36 -1.74 19.31
C TYR A 81 -7.36 -2.78 19.81
N ALA A 82 -8.57 -2.33 20.14
CA ALA A 82 -9.71 -3.21 20.26
C ALA A 82 -10.17 -3.60 18.84
N VAL A 83 -10.15 -4.90 18.56
CA VAL A 83 -10.59 -5.50 17.29
C VAL A 83 -11.91 -6.20 17.55
N PRO A 84 -12.98 -5.82 16.83
CA PRO A 84 -14.32 -6.31 17.12
C PRO A 84 -14.42 -7.79 16.78
N ASN A 85 -15.31 -8.52 17.45
CA ASN A 85 -15.60 -9.91 17.12
C ASN A 85 -16.37 -10.08 15.81
N MET A 86 -16.44 -11.33 15.31
CA MET A 86 -17.15 -11.68 14.07
C MET A 86 -18.64 -11.33 14.04
N GLY A 87 -19.29 -11.17 15.19
CA GLY A 87 -20.68 -10.73 15.27
C GLY A 87 -20.89 -9.24 14.95
N LYS A 88 -19.81 -8.45 14.84
CA LYS A 88 -19.83 -7.02 14.53
C LYS A 88 -19.24 -6.80 13.15
N LYS A 89 -19.84 -5.87 12.40
CA LYS A 89 -19.43 -5.55 11.03
C LYS A 89 -18.81 -4.16 10.97
N SER A 90 -17.76 -4.02 10.16
CA SER A 90 -17.16 -2.74 9.81
C SER A 90 -18.12 -1.88 8.96
N LEU A 91 -17.70 -0.66 8.60
CA LEU A 91 -18.46 0.21 7.71
C LEU A 91 -18.70 -0.41 6.32
N ASN A 92 -17.73 -1.17 5.81
CA ASN A 92 -17.86 -1.87 4.52
C ASN A 92 -18.53 -3.24 4.67
N GLY A 93 -18.91 -3.60 5.89
CA GLY A 93 -19.73 -4.79 6.16
C GLY A 93 -18.93 -6.05 6.43
N HIS A 94 -17.61 -5.96 6.56
CA HIS A 94 -16.71 -7.06 6.89
C HIS A 94 -16.82 -7.42 8.38
N ALA A 95 -17.01 -8.70 8.66
CA ALA A 95 -17.13 -9.22 10.02
C ALA A 95 -15.79 -9.20 10.76
N GLY A 96 -15.80 -8.81 12.04
CA GLY A 96 -14.63 -8.91 12.91
C GLY A 96 -13.47 -7.98 12.53
N MET A 97 -13.71 -6.96 11.71
CA MET A 97 -12.65 -6.12 11.14
C MET A 97 -12.59 -4.74 11.81
N LEU A 98 -11.38 -4.37 12.24
CA LEU A 98 -11.00 -2.97 12.42
C LEU A 98 -10.41 -2.51 11.08
N GLU A 99 -11.21 -1.80 10.30
CA GLU A 99 -10.92 -1.48 8.90
C GLU A 99 -10.39 -0.06 8.71
N ASN A 100 -9.36 0.09 7.88
CA ASN A 100 -8.71 1.35 7.50
C ASN A 100 -8.52 2.34 8.67
N TYR A 101 -8.14 1.86 9.86
CA TYR A 101 -8.06 2.70 11.04
C TYR A 101 -6.83 3.63 10.97
N PRO A 102 -7.02 4.96 10.97
CA PRO A 102 -5.91 5.90 10.88
C PRO A 102 -5.26 6.10 12.24
N ASP A 103 -4.01 5.68 12.38
CA ASP A 103 -3.20 5.94 13.56
C ASP A 103 -2.12 6.99 13.27
N ASN A 104 -2.40 8.23 13.66
CA ASN A 104 -1.48 9.36 13.48
C ASN A 104 -0.53 9.60 14.66
N LYS A 105 -0.51 8.71 15.65
CA LYS A 105 0.31 8.82 16.87
C LYS A 105 1.16 7.57 17.04
N VAL A 106 2.08 7.37 16.11
CA VAL A 106 3.02 6.25 16.10
C VAL A 106 4.40 6.73 16.53
N GLU A 107 5.01 5.99 17.44
CA GLU A 107 6.36 6.28 17.94
C GLU A 107 7.43 5.90 16.90
N LYS A 108 8.45 6.75 16.75
CA LYS A 108 9.63 6.45 15.94
C LYS A 108 10.63 5.57 16.70
N PRO A 109 11.43 4.73 16.01
CA PRO A 109 12.48 3.95 16.66
C PRO A 109 13.62 4.81 17.24
N CYS A 110 13.70 6.10 16.90
CA CYS A 110 14.67 7.05 17.40
C CYS A 110 14.02 8.40 17.75
N SER A 111 14.56 9.10 18.75
CA SER A 111 14.04 10.41 19.20
C SER A 111 14.45 11.57 18.28
N ASP A 112 15.62 11.49 17.65
CA ASP A 112 16.12 12.47 16.69
C ASP A 112 16.08 11.89 15.28
N GLU A 113 17.24 11.79 14.62
CA GLU A 113 17.42 11.17 13.31
C GLU A 113 18.10 9.80 13.44
N CYS A 114 17.77 8.89 12.53
CA CYS A 114 18.40 7.57 12.45
C CYS A 114 18.29 7.00 11.04
N THR A 115 19.08 5.96 10.78
CA THR A 115 18.99 5.16 9.55
C THR A 115 18.37 3.81 9.89
N LEU A 116 17.27 3.45 9.22
CA LEU A 116 16.71 2.09 9.29
C LEU A 116 17.52 1.16 8.41
N LEU A 117 17.93 0.03 8.96
CA LEU A 117 18.65 -1.03 8.28
C LEU A 117 17.73 -2.20 7.91
N GLN A 118 16.74 -2.47 8.75
CA GLN A 118 15.74 -3.50 8.54
C GLN A 118 14.46 -3.14 9.30
N GLN A 119 13.31 -3.58 8.80
CA GLN A 119 12.02 -3.43 9.44
C GLN A 119 11.14 -4.67 9.24
N GLN A 120 10.40 -5.05 10.28
CA GLN A 120 9.41 -6.11 10.25
C GLN A 120 8.21 -5.74 11.12
N ALA A 121 7.01 -6.14 10.69
CA ALA A 121 5.80 -6.02 11.50
C ALA A 121 5.41 -7.34 12.15
N GLY A 122 4.65 -7.22 13.23
CA GLY A 122 4.13 -8.27 14.08
C GLY A 122 2.75 -7.89 14.63
N LEU A 123 2.10 -8.85 15.26
CA LEU A 123 0.87 -8.63 16.01
C LEU A 123 0.97 -9.41 17.32
N GLU A 124 0.69 -8.75 18.43
CA GLU A 124 0.83 -9.34 19.75
C GLU A 124 -0.39 -9.09 20.62
N TYR A 125 -0.72 -10.04 21.49
CA TYR A 125 -1.64 -9.84 22.60
C TYR A 125 -1.00 -8.98 23.70
N PRO A 126 -1.76 -8.47 24.68
CA PRO A 126 -1.24 -7.54 25.68
C PRO A 126 -0.07 -8.07 26.49
N ASP A 127 -0.02 -9.37 26.76
CA ASP A 127 1.05 -10.06 27.46
C ASP A 127 2.36 -10.22 26.64
N GLY A 128 2.34 -9.83 25.36
CA GLY A 128 3.48 -9.95 24.44
C GLY A 128 3.52 -11.27 23.69
N SER A 129 2.55 -12.16 23.88
CA SER A 129 2.42 -13.38 23.08
C SER A 129 1.99 -13.06 21.64
N ASN A 130 2.45 -13.86 20.68
CA ASN A 130 2.14 -13.69 19.27
C ASN A 130 0.62 -13.86 19.01
N ALA A 131 0.03 -12.90 18.31
CA ALA A 131 -1.34 -12.97 17.83
C ALA A 131 -1.31 -13.31 16.33
N ASN A 132 -1.78 -14.51 16.00
CA ASN A 132 -1.73 -15.04 14.64
C ASN A 132 -3.00 -15.84 14.29
N ILE A 133 -3.07 -16.35 13.07
CA ILE A 133 -4.27 -16.93 12.49
C ILE A 133 -4.75 -18.16 13.26
N ASN A 134 -3.84 -18.97 13.78
CA ASN A 134 -4.17 -20.10 14.67
C ASN A 134 -4.91 -19.69 15.96
N THR A 135 -4.82 -18.42 16.36
CA THR A 135 -5.56 -17.83 17.48
C THR A 135 -6.72 -16.93 17.03
N GLY A 136 -7.01 -16.92 15.73
CA GLY A 136 -8.08 -16.13 15.11
C GLY A 136 -7.76 -14.64 14.96
N LEU A 137 -6.49 -14.21 15.06
CA LEU A 137 -6.11 -12.81 14.90
C LEU A 137 -5.20 -12.61 13.69
N TRP A 138 -5.47 -11.53 12.96
CA TRP A 138 -4.79 -11.22 11.73
C TRP A 138 -4.31 -9.78 11.77
N LEU A 139 -3.04 -9.58 11.43
CA LEU A 139 -2.63 -8.28 10.91
C LEU A 139 -3.02 -8.33 9.44
N HIS A 140 -4.29 -8.05 9.16
CA HIS A 140 -4.84 -8.18 7.81
C HIS A 140 -4.03 -7.28 6.88
N HIS A 141 -3.95 -5.99 7.18
CA HIS A 141 -3.02 -5.05 6.58
C HIS A 141 -2.46 -4.07 7.60
N MET A 142 -1.22 -3.65 7.40
CA MET A 142 -0.78 -2.35 7.86
C MET A 142 0.03 -1.68 6.76
N VAL A 143 -0.22 -0.39 6.59
CA VAL A 143 0.57 0.47 5.72
C VAL A 143 1.20 1.54 6.60
N HIS A 144 2.52 1.60 6.55
CA HIS A 144 3.31 2.54 7.32
C HIS A 144 3.69 3.75 6.47
N PHE A 145 3.28 4.91 6.96
CA PHE A 145 3.57 6.20 6.37
C PHE A 145 4.61 6.93 7.18
N VAL A 146 5.46 7.67 6.47
CA VAL A 146 6.25 8.74 7.08
C VAL A 146 5.85 10.06 6.44
N SER A 147 5.62 11.07 7.28
CA SER A 147 5.33 12.44 6.86
C SER A 147 6.40 13.39 7.33
N GLY A 148 6.72 14.40 6.52
CA GLY A 148 7.77 15.37 6.81
C GLY A 148 8.08 16.27 5.62
N PRO A 149 8.91 17.32 5.81
CA PRO A 149 9.17 18.32 4.76
C PRO A 149 9.79 17.76 3.47
N SER A 150 10.56 16.68 3.58
CA SER A 150 11.23 16.00 2.46
C SER A 150 10.44 14.82 1.90
N ARG A 151 9.28 14.49 2.49
CA ARG A 151 8.52 13.26 2.19
C ARG A 151 7.51 13.49 1.08
N TRP A 152 7.40 12.50 0.20
CA TRP A 152 6.42 12.48 -0.88
C TRP A 152 6.28 11.06 -1.46
N ASP A 153 5.07 10.65 -1.79
CA ASP A 153 4.74 9.32 -2.30
C ASP A 153 4.95 9.23 -3.80
N ALA A 154 5.81 8.31 -4.24
CA ALA A 154 6.19 8.18 -5.64
C ALA A 154 5.03 7.85 -6.59
N ALA A 155 4.08 7.02 -6.12
CA ALA A 155 2.95 6.56 -6.90
C ALA A 155 1.73 7.48 -6.78
N GLY A 156 1.66 8.28 -5.72
CA GLY A 156 0.55 9.22 -5.49
C GLY A 156 0.83 10.68 -5.78
N ILE A 157 2.07 11.07 -6.05
CA ILE A 157 2.40 12.47 -6.30
C ILE A 157 1.62 13.04 -7.49
N GLY A 158 1.09 14.25 -7.32
CA GLY A 158 0.36 14.97 -8.37
C GLY A 158 -1.14 14.66 -8.44
N GLY A 159 -1.67 13.82 -7.55
CA GLY A 159 -3.09 13.48 -7.52
C GLY A 159 -3.69 13.36 -6.11
N PHE A 160 -5.00 13.12 -6.08
CA PHE A 160 -5.69 12.71 -4.86
C PHE A 160 -5.34 11.25 -4.55
N CYS A 161 -5.06 10.96 -3.28
CA CYS A 161 -4.77 9.62 -2.81
C CYS A 161 -5.55 9.34 -1.53
N LEU A 162 -6.45 8.36 -1.59
CA LEU A 162 -7.41 8.06 -0.53
C LEU A 162 -6.73 7.64 0.79
N PRO A 163 -5.70 6.76 0.80
CA PRO A 163 -4.99 6.44 2.04
C PRO A 163 -4.34 7.65 2.72
N HIS A 164 -3.75 8.56 1.94
CA HIS A 164 -3.15 9.79 2.50
C HIS A 164 -4.22 10.72 3.08
N PHE A 165 -5.34 10.85 2.37
CA PHE A 165 -6.47 11.65 2.81
C PHE A 165 -7.04 11.14 4.15
N GLY A 166 -7.18 9.81 4.31
CA GLY A 166 -7.63 9.19 5.56
C GLY A 166 -6.74 9.47 6.77
N LEU A 167 -5.44 9.68 6.53
CA LEU A 167 -4.46 10.04 7.58
C LEU A 167 -4.31 11.54 7.82
N GLY A 168 -5.06 12.40 7.13
CA GLY A 168 -4.89 13.85 7.31
C GLY A 168 -3.68 14.43 6.56
N VAL A 169 -3.12 13.72 5.58
CA VAL A 169 -1.89 14.12 4.85
C VAL A 169 -2.08 14.08 3.33
N SER A 170 -1.04 14.44 2.59
CA SER A 170 -1.04 14.40 1.12
C SER A 170 0.13 13.57 0.59
N PRO A 171 0.03 13.01 -0.63
CA PRO A 171 1.18 12.40 -1.33
C PRO A 171 2.36 13.36 -1.54
N ALA A 172 2.14 14.66 -1.34
CA ALA A 172 3.13 15.70 -1.47
C ALA A 172 3.94 15.94 -0.18
N THR A 173 3.52 15.37 0.95
CA THR A 173 4.09 15.62 2.28
C THR A 173 4.26 14.35 3.11
N ALA A 174 3.88 13.20 2.56
CA ALA A 174 4.03 11.89 3.16
C ALA A 174 4.28 10.84 2.08
N GLU A 175 4.83 9.70 2.48
CA GLU A 175 5.06 8.55 1.64
C GLU A 175 4.67 7.25 2.33
N ARG A 176 4.12 6.30 1.57
CA ARG A 176 4.02 4.89 1.97
C ARG A 176 5.39 4.25 1.76
N PHE A 177 6.05 3.85 2.84
CA PHE A 177 7.41 3.34 2.76
C PHE A 177 7.57 1.89 3.24
N PHE A 178 6.58 1.37 3.95
CA PHE A 178 6.54 -0.02 4.38
C PHE A 178 5.08 -0.48 4.46
N ALA A 179 4.85 -1.75 4.19
CA ALA A 179 3.57 -2.41 4.41
C ALA A 179 3.80 -3.88 4.71
N SER A 180 2.88 -4.49 5.44
CA SER A 180 2.84 -5.92 5.67
C SER A 180 1.41 -6.34 5.95
N GLY A 181 1.04 -7.53 5.50
CA GLY A 181 -0.11 -8.26 6.02
C GLY A 181 0.34 -9.35 6.98
N ASN A 182 -0.45 -10.43 7.03
CA ASN A 182 -0.21 -11.53 7.96
C ASN A 182 1.07 -12.33 7.67
N GLU A 183 1.62 -12.21 6.47
CA GLU A 183 2.88 -12.82 6.03
C GLU A 183 4.15 -12.26 6.73
N ARG A 184 4.03 -11.15 7.47
CA ARG A 184 5.12 -10.59 8.32
C ARG A 184 6.44 -10.34 7.58
N SER A 185 6.37 -9.90 6.32
CA SER A 185 7.53 -9.71 5.46
C SER A 185 8.59 -8.81 6.09
N ILE A 186 9.86 -9.22 5.96
CA ILE A 186 11.01 -8.44 6.42
C ILE A 186 11.48 -7.56 5.27
N LEU A 187 11.51 -6.24 5.47
CA LEU A 187 12.19 -5.31 4.56
C LEU A 187 13.60 -5.05 5.06
N THR A 188 14.60 -5.44 4.27
CA THR A 188 16.02 -5.14 4.53
C THR A 188 16.46 -3.95 3.68
N TYR A 189 16.74 -2.83 4.33
CA TYR A 189 17.23 -1.61 3.68
C TYR A 189 18.73 -1.62 3.48
N ASN A 190 19.47 -2.32 4.34
CA ASN A 190 20.93 -2.40 4.29
C ASN A 190 21.43 -3.48 3.33
N MET A 191 22.13 -3.04 2.28
CA MET A 191 22.82 -3.91 1.33
C MET A 191 24.35 -3.95 1.53
N GLY A 192 24.87 -3.26 2.55
CA GLY A 192 26.29 -3.24 2.90
C GLY A 192 26.65 -4.32 3.92
N THR A 193 27.92 -4.75 3.89
CA THR A 193 28.49 -5.68 4.87
C THR A 193 29.27 -4.99 5.98
N ASP A 194 29.63 -3.72 5.80
CA ASP A 194 30.40 -2.92 6.74
C ASP A 194 30.00 -1.42 6.69
N MET A 195 30.71 -0.57 7.42
CA MET A 195 30.42 0.88 7.49
C MET A 195 30.99 1.69 6.32
N SER A 196 31.79 1.10 5.43
CA SER A 196 32.42 1.82 4.32
C SER A 196 31.46 2.09 3.16
N SER A 197 30.46 1.25 3.00
CA SER A 197 29.41 1.38 1.99
C SER A 197 28.14 0.66 2.43
N GLY A 198 27.00 1.13 1.96
CA GLY A 198 25.73 0.52 2.31
C GLY A 198 24.57 1.36 1.84
N THR A 199 23.40 0.96 2.34
CA THR A 199 22.14 1.62 2.07
C THR A 199 21.30 1.63 3.32
N GLY A 200 20.40 2.58 3.46
CA GLY A 200 19.45 2.58 4.55
C GLY A 200 18.32 3.54 4.27
N TYR A 201 17.24 3.41 5.02
CA TYR A 201 16.13 4.35 4.94
C TYR A 201 16.33 5.43 6.00
N HIS A 202 16.70 6.62 5.56
CA HIS A 202 16.96 7.71 6.49
C HIS A 202 15.67 8.26 7.11
N ILE A 203 15.64 8.50 8.41
CA ILE A 203 14.55 9.13 9.17
C ILE A 203 15.05 10.45 9.76
N ASN A 204 14.39 11.55 9.39
CA ASN A 204 14.71 12.89 9.89
C ASN A 204 14.06 13.13 11.26
N LYS A 205 14.55 14.16 11.94
CA LYS A 205 14.00 14.60 13.23
C LYS A 205 12.55 15.05 13.12
N GLU A 206 12.19 15.78 12.06
CA GLU A 206 10.85 16.34 11.84
C GLU A 206 9.85 15.30 11.32
N ASP A 207 10.33 14.13 10.90
CA ASP A 207 9.47 13.07 10.39
C ASP A 207 8.54 12.54 11.48
N LYS A 208 7.33 12.18 11.07
CA LYS A 208 6.31 11.54 11.91
C LYS A 208 5.86 10.24 11.28
N PHE A 209 5.73 9.20 12.10
CA PHE A 209 5.19 7.91 11.69
C PHE A 209 3.68 7.89 11.87
N MET A 210 3.01 7.20 10.96
CA MET A 210 1.57 6.98 10.99
C MET A 210 1.27 5.60 10.40
N TYR A 211 0.21 4.95 10.87
CA TYR A 211 -0.27 3.70 10.29
C TYR A 211 -1.67 3.87 9.72
N MET A 212 -1.90 3.21 8.58
CA MET A 212 -3.24 2.74 8.24
C MET A 212 -3.31 1.28 8.68
N VAL A 213 -4.14 0.98 9.67
CA VAL A 213 -4.20 -0.34 10.31
C VAL A 213 -5.49 -1.05 9.92
N GLU A 214 -5.36 -2.29 9.47
CA GLU A 214 -6.46 -3.20 9.25
C GLU A 214 -6.21 -4.51 10.00
N LEU A 215 -7.07 -4.80 10.97
CA LEU A 215 -6.96 -5.99 11.81
C LEU A 215 -8.24 -6.80 11.67
N MET A 216 -8.09 -8.12 11.66
CA MET A 216 -9.23 -9.03 11.66
C MET A 216 -9.19 -9.92 12.88
N ASN A 217 -10.36 -10.10 13.49
CA ASN A 217 -10.57 -10.97 14.62
C ASN A 217 -11.69 -11.95 14.28
N MET A 218 -11.28 -13.18 14.07
CA MET A 218 -12.12 -14.32 13.75
C MET A 218 -12.79 -14.96 14.97
N ASN A 219 -12.55 -14.43 16.16
CA ASN A 219 -13.18 -14.93 17.38
C ASN A 219 -14.56 -14.30 17.58
N MET A 220 -15.36 -14.94 18.44
CA MET A 220 -16.66 -14.42 18.91
C MET A 220 -16.54 -13.43 20.08
N GLU A 221 -15.32 -13.18 20.54
CA GLU A 221 -15.00 -12.21 21.58
C GLU A 221 -14.18 -11.08 20.99
N ASP A 222 -14.42 -9.85 21.42
CA ASP A 222 -13.55 -8.72 21.07
C ASP A 222 -12.14 -9.01 21.63
N LYS A 223 -11.11 -8.64 20.88
CA LYS A 223 -9.72 -8.88 21.29
C LYS A 223 -8.96 -7.56 21.29
N ILE A 224 -8.01 -7.46 22.23
CA ILE A 224 -7.10 -6.33 22.32
C ILE A 224 -5.74 -6.80 21.84
N VAL A 225 -5.17 -6.11 20.86
CA VAL A 225 -3.87 -6.46 20.27
C VAL A 225 -3.02 -5.21 20.02
N TYR A 226 -1.74 -5.43 19.77
CA TYR A 226 -0.75 -4.42 19.43
C TYR A 226 -0.17 -4.74 18.07
N VAL A 227 -0.07 -3.73 17.22
CA VAL A 227 0.78 -3.83 16.02
C VAL A 227 2.20 -3.60 16.47
N THR A 228 3.05 -4.63 16.35
CA THR A 228 4.44 -4.57 16.80
C THR A 228 5.33 -4.30 15.60
N MET A 229 6.19 -3.29 15.70
CA MET A 229 7.21 -3.00 14.68
C MET A 229 8.59 -3.21 15.26
N THR A 230 9.37 -4.07 14.63
CA THR A 230 10.77 -4.31 14.95
C THR A 230 11.65 -3.62 13.92
N TYR A 231 12.55 -2.76 14.39
CA TYR A 231 13.49 -1.99 13.58
C TYR A 231 14.91 -2.35 13.97
N ASP A 232 15.79 -2.54 12.99
CA ASP A 232 17.22 -2.44 13.19
C ASP A 232 17.68 -1.06 12.72
N ILE A 233 18.36 -0.31 13.58
CA ILE A 233 18.72 1.09 13.32
C ILE A 233 20.17 1.40 13.66
N ILE A 234 20.70 2.45 13.03
CA ILE A 234 21.88 3.19 13.49
C ILE A 234 21.41 4.60 13.85
N GLU A 235 21.69 5.04 15.08
CA GLU A 235 21.37 6.40 15.51
C GLU A 235 22.28 7.42 14.83
N GLY A 236 21.73 8.54 14.34
CA GLY A 236 22.53 9.57 13.69
C GLY A 236 23.53 10.24 14.63
N LYS A 237 23.20 10.35 15.93
CA LYS A 237 24.11 10.86 16.97
C LYS A 237 25.40 10.05 17.10
N ALA A 238 25.33 8.73 16.91
CA ALA A 238 26.50 7.86 17.00
C ALA A 238 27.54 8.18 15.92
N LEU A 239 27.15 8.85 14.83
CA LEU A 239 27.99 9.13 13.66
C LEU A 239 28.07 10.62 13.29
N HIS A 240 27.46 11.50 14.10
CA HIS A 240 27.26 12.93 13.81
C HIS A 240 26.64 13.22 12.44
N ARG A 241 25.92 12.25 11.85
CA ARG A 241 25.41 12.34 10.48
C ARG A 241 24.11 11.53 10.29
N PRO A 242 23.17 12.04 9.46
CA PRO A 242 21.89 11.40 9.19
C PRO A 242 22.01 10.00 8.55
N LEU A 243 22.93 9.85 7.60
CA LEU A 243 23.34 8.60 6.95
C LEU A 243 24.85 8.40 7.15
N PRO A 244 25.34 7.15 7.34
CA PRO A 244 26.77 6.91 7.38
C PRO A 244 27.47 7.39 6.10
N THR A 245 28.74 7.76 6.20
CA THR A 245 29.50 8.27 5.03
C THR A 245 29.68 7.18 3.99
N GLY A 246 29.45 7.52 2.71
CA GLY A 246 29.54 6.55 1.61
C GLY A 246 28.27 5.71 1.42
N TRP A 247 27.25 5.89 2.26
CA TRP A 247 25.97 5.20 2.12
C TRP A 247 25.02 5.95 1.19
N ASN A 248 24.14 5.19 0.55
CA ASN A 248 23.04 5.72 -0.24
C ASN A 248 21.73 5.65 0.56
N ASP A 249 20.79 6.54 0.23
CA ASP A 249 19.46 6.52 0.85
C ASP A 249 18.54 5.54 0.10
N MET A 250 17.41 5.23 0.72
CA MET A 250 16.35 4.40 0.16
C MET A 250 15.10 5.24 -0.07
N LYS A 251 14.56 5.15 -1.28
CA LYS A 251 13.26 5.72 -1.63
C LYS A 251 12.32 4.58 -2.03
N MET A 252 11.08 4.69 -1.60
CA MET A 252 10.10 3.62 -1.78
C MET A 252 9.13 3.95 -2.92
N VAL A 253 8.65 2.90 -3.57
CA VAL A 253 7.48 2.96 -4.44
C VAL A 253 6.48 1.92 -3.95
N TYR A 254 5.32 2.38 -3.52
CA TYR A 254 4.19 1.52 -3.21
C TYR A 254 3.28 1.45 -4.44
N LEU A 255 3.13 0.27 -5.04
CA LEU A 255 2.21 0.05 -6.15
C LEU A 255 1.07 -0.88 -5.73
N GLY A 256 -0.12 -0.63 -6.24
CA GLY A 256 -1.33 -1.44 -6.03
C GLY A 256 -2.22 -1.43 -7.28
N PRO A 257 -3.29 -2.25 -7.34
CA PRO A 257 -4.14 -2.34 -8.53
C PRO A 257 -4.73 -0.98 -8.90
N ASN A 258 -5.16 -0.21 -7.90
CA ASN A 258 -5.71 1.14 -8.08
C ASN A 258 -4.76 2.26 -7.63
N GLN A 259 -3.49 1.95 -7.33
CA GLN A 259 -2.43 2.86 -6.85
C GLN A 259 -2.80 3.74 -5.64
N CYS A 260 -3.64 4.74 -5.85
CA CYS A 260 -4.04 5.79 -4.90
C CYS A 260 -5.50 5.72 -4.45
N SER A 261 -6.22 4.68 -4.84
CA SER A 261 -7.53 4.33 -4.30
C SER A 261 -7.40 3.19 -3.27
N THR A 262 -8.42 2.35 -3.12
CA THR A 262 -8.36 1.11 -2.33
C THR A 262 -7.34 0.16 -2.94
N SER A 263 -6.58 -0.55 -2.09
CA SER A 263 -5.70 -1.62 -2.56
C SER A 263 -6.47 -2.91 -2.82
N GLU A 264 -7.63 -3.05 -2.17
CA GLU A 264 -8.60 -4.13 -2.35
C GLU A 264 -9.46 -3.91 -3.60
N VAL A 265 -9.72 -5.01 -4.31
CA VAL A 265 -10.59 -5.07 -5.47
C VAL A 265 -11.48 -6.31 -5.41
N VAL A 266 -12.70 -6.18 -5.91
CA VAL A 266 -13.61 -7.31 -6.08
C VAL A 266 -12.97 -8.31 -7.07
N PRO A 267 -12.89 -9.61 -6.73
CA PRO A 267 -12.34 -10.61 -7.64
C PRO A 267 -13.20 -10.72 -8.90
N PRO A 268 -12.60 -10.78 -10.11
CA PRO A 268 -13.35 -10.89 -11.37
C PRO A 268 -14.00 -12.26 -11.56
N GLN A 269 -13.59 -13.27 -10.79
CA GLN A 269 -14.10 -14.63 -10.83
C GLN A 269 -14.23 -15.18 -9.41
N GLU A 270 -15.23 -16.03 -9.18
CA GLU A 270 -15.48 -16.66 -7.88
C GLU A 270 -14.77 -18.03 -7.74
N THR A 271 -14.27 -18.59 -8.84
CA THR A 271 -13.60 -19.90 -8.93
C THR A 271 -12.53 -19.88 -10.02
N GLY A 272 -11.64 -20.88 -10.04
CA GLY A 272 -10.63 -21.04 -11.09
C GLY A 272 -9.50 -20.01 -11.00
N SER A 273 -8.83 -19.79 -12.13
CA SER A 273 -7.65 -18.93 -12.21
C SER A 273 -7.92 -17.63 -12.97
N PHE A 274 -7.35 -16.54 -12.48
CA PHE A 274 -7.45 -15.22 -13.10
C PHE A 274 -6.29 -14.32 -12.71
N THR A 275 -6.19 -13.17 -13.39
CA THR A 275 -5.19 -12.15 -13.12
C THR A 275 -5.89 -10.81 -12.92
N ILE A 276 -5.47 -10.06 -11.91
CA ILE A 276 -5.79 -8.63 -11.76
C ILE A 276 -4.55 -7.80 -12.07
N SER A 277 -4.72 -6.69 -12.79
CA SER A 277 -3.62 -5.85 -13.25
C SER A 277 -3.79 -4.40 -12.77
N SER A 278 -2.68 -3.76 -12.40
CA SER A 278 -2.69 -2.32 -12.15
C SER A 278 -2.80 -1.51 -13.43
N LYS A 279 -3.19 -0.24 -13.31
CA LYS A 279 -2.88 0.74 -14.35
C LYS A 279 -1.35 0.90 -14.47
N PRO A 280 -0.81 1.10 -15.68
CA PRO A 280 0.60 1.38 -15.84
C PRO A 280 1.01 2.66 -15.10
N TRP A 281 2.12 2.61 -14.37
CA TRP A 281 2.70 3.72 -13.64
C TRP A 281 4.06 4.10 -14.23
N THR A 282 4.30 5.39 -14.41
CA THR A 282 5.60 5.89 -14.89
C THR A 282 6.44 6.37 -13.70
N PRO A 283 7.70 5.91 -13.57
CA PRO A 283 8.58 6.37 -12.50
C PRO A 283 8.74 7.89 -12.44
N THR A 284 8.70 8.42 -11.22
CA THR A 284 8.78 9.85 -10.94
C THR A 284 10.20 10.30 -10.57
N TYR A 285 11.10 9.35 -10.32
CA TYR A 285 12.53 9.52 -10.06
C TYR A 285 13.30 8.32 -10.60
N GLU A 286 14.63 8.38 -10.52
CA GLU A 286 15.52 7.34 -11.03
C GLU A 286 16.41 6.83 -9.89
N GLY A 287 16.85 5.59 -10.00
CA GLY A 287 17.72 4.96 -9.00
C GLY A 287 17.91 3.47 -9.27
N LYS A 288 18.71 2.83 -8.42
CA LYS A 288 18.99 1.40 -8.52
C LYS A 288 17.95 0.60 -7.73
N ILE A 289 17.34 -0.40 -8.36
CA ILE A 289 16.36 -1.27 -7.70
C ILE A 289 17.14 -2.25 -6.81
N VAL A 290 16.73 -2.34 -5.55
CA VAL A 290 17.42 -3.13 -4.54
C VAL A 290 16.61 -4.33 -4.09
N SER A 291 15.30 -4.17 -3.91
CA SER A 291 14.43 -5.25 -3.47
C SER A 291 13.00 -4.94 -3.87
N ILE A 292 12.22 -6.00 -4.07
CA ILE A 292 10.77 -5.90 -4.28
C ILE A 292 10.12 -6.92 -3.36
N VAL A 293 9.13 -6.48 -2.60
CA VAL A 293 8.32 -7.34 -1.72
C VAL A 293 6.87 -7.18 -2.12
N GLY A 294 6.18 -8.31 -2.33
CA GLY A 294 4.77 -8.34 -2.69
C GLY A 294 3.86 -8.68 -1.52
N HIS A 295 2.58 -8.42 -1.72
CA HIS A 295 1.50 -8.83 -0.84
C HIS A 295 0.26 -9.20 -1.68
N LEU A 296 -0.40 -10.30 -1.32
CA LEU A 296 -1.60 -10.85 -1.93
C LEU A 296 -2.56 -11.33 -0.82
N HIS A 297 -3.85 -11.43 -1.14
CA HIS A 297 -4.82 -12.14 -0.30
C HIS A 297 -4.80 -13.64 -0.61
N ASP A 298 -5.44 -14.42 0.26
CA ASP A 298 -5.61 -15.86 0.06
C ASP A 298 -6.27 -16.17 -1.30
N GLY A 299 -5.84 -17.26 -1.91
CA GLY A 299 -6.11 -17.59 -3.31
C GLY A 299 -5.08 -17.02 -4.30
N GLY A 300 -4.26 -16.07 -3.85
CA GLY A 300 -3.13 -15.55 -4.61
C GLY A 300 -2.00 -16.56 -4.72
N ARG A 301 -1.42 -16.69 -5.92
CA ARG A 301 -0.27 -17.55 -6.24
C ARG A 301 1.03 -16.77 -6.43
N SER A 302 0.96 -15.68 -7.17
CA SER A 302 2.15 -14.91 -7.51
C SER A 302 1.82 -13.50 -7.93
N LEU A 303 2.78 -12.60 -7.77
CA LEU A 303 2.67 -11.24 -8.27
C LEU A 303 3.82 -10.99 -9.26
N ASP A 304 3.44 -10.62 -10.49
CA ASP A 304 4.39 -10.27 -11.54
C ASP A 304 4.53 -8.75 -11.64
N ILE A 305 5.76 -8.27 -11.55
CA ILE A 305 6.09 -6.87 -11.79
C ILE A 305 6.74 -6.79 -13.17
N THR A 306 6.22 -5.95 -14.05
CA THR A 306 6.76 -5.74 -15.40
C THR A 306 7.23 -4.30 -15.57
N THR A 307 8.38 -4.12 -16.25
CA THR A 307 8.83 -2.82 -16.75
C THR A 307 8.64 -2.80 -18.26
N ASN A 308 7.65 -2.07 -18.73
CA ASN A 308 7.07 -2.15 -20.07
C ASN A 308 6.33 -3.48 -20.29
N PRO A 309 5.37 -3.54 -21.24
CA PRO A 309 4.44 -4.66 -21.36
C PRO A 309 5.10 -6.06 -21.42
N ASP A 310 6.29 -6.16 -22.02
CA ASP A 310 6.89 -7.45 -22.37
C ASP A 310 8.10 -7.87 -21.50
N LYS A 311 8.47 -7.07 -20.49
CA LYS A 311 9.68 -7.36 -19.69
C LYS A 311 9.35 -7.50 -18.21
N THR A 312 9.24 -8.74 -17.76
CA THR A 312 9.14 -9.10 -16.34
C THR A 312 10.37 -8.64 -15.59
N LEU A 313 10.17 -7.76 -14.62
CA LEU A 313 11.20 -7.28 -13.68
C LEU A 313 11.48 -8.33 -12.60
N CYS A 314 10.40 -8.84 -12.01
CA CYS A 314 10.42 -9.71 -10.84
C CYS A 314 9.09 -10.47 -10.75
N ARG A 315 9.14 -11.70 -10.22
CA ARG A 315 7.97 -12.48 -9.82
C ARG A 315 8.13 -12.83 -8.34
N THR A 316 7.15 -12.47 -7.52
CA THR A 316 7.05 -12.92 -6.14
C THR A 316 6.04 -14.06 -6.06
N THR A 317 6.24 -15.03 -5.16
CA THR A 317 5.37 -16.20 -5.01
C THR A 317 4.94 -16.33 -3.56
N THR A 318 3.67 -16.69 -3.36
CA THR A 318 3.11 -16.94 -2.04
C THR A 318 3.47 -18.33 -1.54
N LYS A 319 3.70 -18.44 -0.24
CA LYS A 319 3.81 -19.71 0.47
C LYS A 319 2.73 -19.75 1.54
N TYR A 320 2.15 -20.93 1.72
CA TYR A 320 0.99 -21.13 2.58
C TYR A 320 1.31 -22.11 3.70
N ALA A 321 0.78 -21.82 4.89
CA ALA A 321 0.77 -22.75 6.02
C ALA A 321 2.15 -23.37 6.32
N GLU A 322 3.24 -22.61 6.15
CA GLU A 322 4.60 -23.09 6.43
C GLU A 322 4.80 -23.46 7.91
N THR A 323 4.01 -22.86 8.81
CA THR A 323 3.97 -23.20 10.23
C THR A 323 2.53 -23.34 10.72
N PRO A 324 2.29 -24.03 11.86
CA PRO A 324 0.95 -24.17 12.44
C PRO A 324 0.26 -22.84 12.79
N GLU A 325 1.01 -21.73 12.89
CA GLU A 325 0.45 -20.43 13.20
C GLU A 325 -0.39 -19.83 12.07
N TYR A 326 -0.18 -20.30 10.84
CA TYR A 326 -0.86 -19.88 9.62
C TYR A 326 -1.98 -20.84 9.18
N ILE A 327 -2.39 -21.73 10.08
CA ILE A 327 -3.49 -22.66 9.87
C ILE A 327 -4.64 -22.24 10.78
N PHE A 328 -5.74 -21.80 10.19
CA PHE A 328 -6.96 -21.48 10.92
C PHE A 328 -7.67 -22.78 11.34
N LYS A 329 -8.07 -22.85 12.62
CA LYS A 329 -8.76 -24.04 13.18
C LYS A 329 -10.11 -23.69 13.82
N GLY A 330 -10.57 -22.45 13.67
CA GLY A 330 -11.86 -22.03 14.19
C GLY A 330 -13.02 -22.49 13.31
N MET A 331 -14.23 -22.21 13.77
CA MET A 331 -15.44 -22.51 13.01
C MET A 331 -15.83 -21.32 12.13
N SER A 332 -16.20 -21.61 10.90
CA SER A 332 -16.88 -20.68 10.00
C SER A 332 -18.23 -20.24 10.56
N MET A 333 -18.63 -18.99 10.31
CA MET A 333 -19.88 -18.41 10.83
C MET A 333 -20.88 -18.20 9.69
N GLY A 334 -21.96 -18.98 9.67
CA GLY A 334 -23.01 -18.84 8.65
C GLY A 334 -22.50 -19.17 7.24
N ASP A 335 -22.77 -18.28 6.29
CA ASP A 335 -22.33 -18.41 4.88
C ASP A 335 -20.89 -17.93 4.64
N ASP A 336 -20.23 -17.40 5.67
CA ASP A 336 -18.83 -16.98 5.59
C ASP A 336 -17.95 -18.21 5.77
N LYS A 337 -17.02 -18.46 4.83
CA LYS A 337 -16.05 -19.55 4.89
C LYS A 337 -14.65 -18.97 4.86
N THR A 338 -13.91 -19.14 5.94
CA THR A 338 -12.48 -18.84 5.94
C THR A 338 -11.70 -20.03 5.41
N THR A 339 -10.69 -19.79 4.57
CA THR A 339 -9.75 -20.85 4.19
C THR A 339 -9.05 -21.40 5.44
N GLU A 340 -8.69 -22.68 5.43
CA GLU A 340 -7.93 -23.29 6.52
C GLU A 340 -6.45 -22.86 6.46
N LYS A 341 -5.90 -22.74 5.25
CA LYS A 341 -4.49 -22.47 5.01
C LYS A 341 -4.33 -21.06 4.47
N HIS A 342 -3.47 -20.30 5.13
CA HIS A 342 -3.24 -18.90 4.78
C HIS A 342 -1.82 -18.65 4.30
N ILE A 343 -1.64 -17.54 3.61
CA ILE A 343 -0.31 -17.05 3.23
C ILE A 343 0.53 -16.84 4.49
N SER A 344 1.66 -17.56 4.55
CA SER A 344 2.64 -17.48 5.63
C SER A 344 3.84 -16.61 5.29
N SER A 345 4.22 -16.57 4.02
CA SER A 345 5.27 -15.70 3.52
C SER A 345 5.08 -15.40 2.04
N MET A 346 5.76 -14.36 1.56
CA MET A 346 5.94 -14.11 0.14
C MET A 346 7.43 -13.94 -0.16
N ASP A 347 7.89 -14.61 -1.21
CA ASP A 347 9.27 -14.42 -1.65
C ASP A 347 9.45 -13.00 -2.21
N GLY A 348 10.49 -12.31 -1.76
CA GLY A 348 10.92 -11.05 -2.37
C GLY A 348 11.96 -11.29 -3.45
N CYS A 349 12.09 -10.34 -4.38
CA CYS A 349 13.16 -10.40 -5.39
C CYS A 349 14.41 -9.65 -4.94
N LYS A 350 15.56 -10.26 -5.23
CA LYS A 350 16.91 -9.76 -4.93
C LYS A 350 17.59 -9.12 -6.15
N PRO A 351 18.65 -8.31 -5.96
CA PRO A 351 19.33 -7.60 -7.05
C PRO A 351 19.81 -8.45 -8.24
N ASP A 352 20.16 -9.71 -7.99
CA ASP A 352 20.63 -10.68 -8.98
C ASP A 352 19.50 -11.31 -9.80
N GLU A 353 18.25 -11.24 -9.31
CA GLU A 353 17.06 -11.79 -9.98
C GLU A 353 16.40 -10.76 -10.92
N PHE A 354 16.74 -9.48 -10.81
CA PHE A 354 16.12 -8.45 -11.64
C PHE A 354 16.61 -8.45 -13.09
N THR A 355 15.68 -8.47 -14.04
CA THR A 355 15.99 -8.30 -15.48
C THR A 355 16.31 -6.84 -15.85
N VAL A 356 15.94 -5.90 -14.98
CA VAL A 356 16.24 -4.46 -15.04
C VAL A 356 16.72 -4.02 -13.66
N LYS A 357 17.94 -3.48 -13.58
CA LYS A 357 18.56 -3.07 -12.31
C LYS A 357 18.32 -1.61 -11.94
N GLU A 358 17.83 -0.81 -12.89
CA GLU A 358 17.64 0.63 -12.74
C GLU A 358 16.20 1.01 -13.03
N MET A 359 15.59 1.79 -12.13
CA MET A 359 14.34 2.46 -12.38
C MET A 359 14.59 3.74 -13.16
N LYS A 360 13.92 3.92 -14.30
CA LYS A 360 14.08 5.05 -15.22
C LYS A 360 12.74 5.69 -15.56
N LYS A 361 12.74 6.99 -15.82
CA LYS A 361 11.51 7.77 -16.09
C LYS A 361 10.84 7.44 -17.43
N ASP A 362 11.53 6.75 -18.33
CA ASP A 362 11.00 6.28 -19.62
C ASP A 362 10.32 4.91 -19.55
N GLN A 363 10.34 4.26 -18.38
CA GLN A 363 9.68 2.97 -18.16
C GLN A 363 8.19 3.13 -17.84
N SER A 364 7.44 2.05 -18.06
CA SER A 364 6.03 1.94 -17.69
C SER A 364 5.82 0.67 -16.87
N TRP A 365 5.49 0.79 -15.59
CA TRP A 365 5.46 -0.32 -14.66
C TRP A 365 4.03 -0.79 -14.42
N THR A 366 3.82 -2.10 -14.49
CA THR A 366 2.54 -2.73 -14.15
C THR A 366 2.79 -3.85 -13.15
N ILE A 367 1.83 -4.09 -12.27
CA ILE A 367 1.79 -5.29 -11.44
C ILE A 367 0.60 -6.16 -11.81
N ASN A 368 0.78 -7.47 -11.77
CA ASN A 368 -0.24 -8.46 -12.06
C ASN A 368 -0.32 -9.45 -10.89
N GLY A 369 -1.43 -9.44 -10.15
CA GLY A 369 -1.72 -10.45 -9.14
C GLY A 369 -2.39 -11.65 -9.79
N ASN A 370 -1.75 -12.81 -9.70
CA ASN A 370 -2.24 -14.06 -10.27
C ASN A 370 -2.89 -14.91 -9.17
N TYR A 371 -4.14 -15.28 -9.40
CA TYR A 371 -5.00 -16.01 -8.47
C TYR A 371 -5.43 -17.34 -9.05
N ASP A 372 -5.67 -18.32 -8.19
CA ASP A 372 -6.12 -19.65 -8.58
C ASP A 372 -6.81 -20.36 -7.41
N TYR A 373 -8.13 -20.23 -7.35
CA TYR A 373 -8.91 -20.80 -6.25
C TYR A 373 -8.98 -22.33 -6.25
N GLY A 374 -8.52 -22.98 -7.32
CA GLY A 374 -8.35 -24.45 -7.36
C GLY A 374 -7.05 -24.91 -6.70
N VAL A 375 -6.06 -24.02 -6.55
CA VAL A 375 -4.75 -24.32 -5.93
C VAL A 375 -4.72 -23.85 -4.48
N HIS A 376 -5.20 -22.63 -4.23
CA HIS A 376 -5.31 -22.07 -2.89
C HIS A 376 -6.72 -21.53 -2.71
N GLU A 377 -7.45 -21.97 -1.68
CA GLU A 377 -8.79 -21.43 -1.43
C GLU A 377 -8.71 -19.95 -1.04
N GLY A 378 -9.62 -19.14 -1.59
CA GLY A 378 -9.88 -17.79 -1.09
C GLY A 378 -10.85 -17.82 0.09
N ASN A 379 -10.90 -16.72 0.83
CA ASN A 379 -11.92 -16.53 1.86
C ASN A 379 -13.26 -16.15 1.21
N ILE A 380 -14.35 -16.61 1.79
CA ILE A 380 -15.71 -16.37 1.33
C ILE A 380 -16.47 -15.56 2.39
N GLU A 381 -17.10 -14.48 1.97
CA GLU A 381 -18.03 -13.68 2.76
C GLU A 381 -19.37 -13.59 2.04
N LYS A 382 -20.48 -13.92 2.72
CA LYS A 382 -21.84 -13.93 2.15
C LYS A 382 -21.96 -14.75 0.87
N GLY A 383 -21.28 -15.91 0.84
CA GLY A 383 -21.28 -16.83 -0.30
C GLY A 383 -20.49 -16.36 -1.53
N LYS A 384 -19.69 -15.29 -1.42
CA LYS A 384 -18.79 -14.81 -2.48
C LYS A 384 -17.36 -14.71 -1.98
N GLN A 385 -16.40 -14.76 -2.89
CA GLN A 385 -15.01 -14.47 -2.57
C GLN A 385 -14.88 -13.07 -1.97
N MET A 386 -14.10 -12.96 -0.90
CA MET A 386 -13.74 -11.67 -0.33
C MET A 386 -12.95 -10.84 -1.35
N ASP A 387 -12.90 -9.53 -1.13
CA ASP A 387 -12.04 -8.67 -1.92
C ASP A 387 -10.57 -9.15 -1.82
N ILE A 388 -9.83 -8.92 -2.90
CA ILE A 388 -8.46 -9.39 -3.08
C ILE A 388 -7.49 -8.22 -3.27
N MET A 389 -6.20 -8.43 -3.00
CA MET A 389 -5.16 -7.41 -3.18
C MET A 389 -4.03 -7.84 -4.11
N ALA A 390 -3.35 -6.86 -4.68
CA ALA A 390 -2.06 -7.09 -5.33
C ALA A 390 -1.18 -5.86 -5.15
N THR A 391 -0.33 -5.87 -4.13
CA THR A 391 0.50 -4.71 -3.83
C THR A 391 1.96 -5.08 -3.78
N VAL A 392 2.83 -4.11 -4.08
CA VAL A 392 4.27 -4.26 -3.94
C VAL A 392 4.89 -3.02 -3.34
N VAL A 393 5.94 -3.24 -2.57
CA VAL A 393 6.90 -2.21 -2.16
C VAL A 393 8.20 -2.44 -2.91
N VAL A 394 8.59 -1.46 -3.72
CA VAL A 394 9.86 -1.44 -4.44
C VAL A 394 10.83 -0.53 -3.68
N MET A 395 11.98 -1.09 -3.30
CA MET A 395 13.06 -0.36 -2.65
C MET A 395 14.06 0.13 -3.70
N VAL A 396 14.25 1.44 -3.79
CA VAL A 396 15.11 2.08 -4.77
C VAL A 396 16.23 2.85 -4.07
N GLN A 397 17.46 2.42 -4.30
CA GLN A 397 18.66 3.11 -3.87
C GLN A 397 18.82 4.41 -4.66
N VAL A 398 19.00 5.51 -3.93
CA VAL A 398 19.17 6.87 -4.46
C VAL A 398 20.37 7.55 -3.80
N PRO A 399 20.96 8.60 -4.43
CA PRO A 399 22.02 9.37 -3.79
C PRO A 399 21.60 9.86 -2.40
N PRO A 400 22.55 10.01 -1.46
CA PRO A 400 22.24 10.48 -0.11
C PRO A 400 21.49 11.83 -0.13
N GLY A 401 20.48 11.94 0.72
CA GLY A 401 19.66 13.14 0.88
C GLY A 401 18.29 13.03 0.21
N PRO A 402 17.45 14.07 0.35
CA PRO A 402 16.08 14.02 -0.11
C PRO A 402 16.00 13.95 -1.64
N VAL A 403 15.28 12.96 -2.16
CA VAL A 403 14.96 12.90 -3.59
C VAL A 403 14.10 14.11 -3.96
N ALA A 404 14.57 14.90 -4.93
CA ALA A 404 13.87 16.07 -5.40
C ALA A 404 12.44 15.70 -5.83
N LYS A 405 11.46 16.36 -5.22
CA LYS A 405 10.06 16.19 -5.56
C LYS A 405 9.83 16.58 -7.03
N PRO A 406 9.10 15.78 -7.81
CA PRO A 406 8.76 16.15 -9.17
C PRO A 406 8.03 17.49 -9.17
N THR A 407 8.56 18.48 -9.89
CA THR A 407 7.82 19.71 -10.14
C THR A 407 6.64 19.36 -11.04
N ASN A 408 5.44 19.74 -10.61
CA ASN A 408 4.24 19.46 -11.38
C ASN A 408 4.43 20.03 -12.79
N ARG A 409 4.41 19.18 -13.84
CA ARG A 409 4.70 19.60 -15.22
C ARG A 409 3.82 20.77 -15.67
N VAL A 410 2.60 20.87 -15.14
CA VAL A 410 1.70 22.00 -15.40
C VAL A 410 2.25 23.29 -14.80
N VAL A 411 2.76 23.25 -13.57
CA VAL A 411 3.38 24.40 -12.90
C VAL A 411 4.73 24.73 -13.54
N ALA A 412 5.52 23.74 -13.94
CA ALA A 412 6.77 23.95 -14.65
C ALA A 412 6.53 24.59 -16.04
N ASN A 413 5.51 24.14 -16.76
CA ASN A 413 5.10 24.72 -18.04
C ASN A 413 4.51 26.13 -17.86
N MET A 414 3.65 26.35 -16.86
CA MET A 414 3.12 27.68 -16.55
C MET A 414 4.23 28.64 -16.10
N MET A 415 5.17 28.20 -15.26
CA MET A 415 6.32 29.02 -14.86
C MET A 415 7.23 29.32 -16.05
N SER A 416 7.51 28.36 -16.93
CA SER A 416 8.30 28.61 -18.15
C SER A 416 7.61 29.63 -19.08
N ILE A 417 6.28 29.60 -19.18
CA ILE A 417 5.49 30.59 -19.91
C ILE A 417 5.56 31.97 -19.22
N LEU A 418 5.44 32.02 -17.90
CA LEU A 418 5.42 33.26 -17.12
C LEU A 418 6.79 33.93 -16.98
N THR A 419 7.89 33.16 -16.90
CA THR A 419 9.24 33.70 -16.77
C THR A 419 9.92 33.97 -18.11
N GLY A 420 9.29 33.61 -19.24
CA GLY A 420 9.87 33.73 -20.56
C GLY A 420 11.10 32.85 -20.81
N GLN A 421 11.48 31.99 -19.85
CA GLN A 421 12.55 31.02 -20.03
C GLN A 421 12.07 29.90 -20.94
N LYS A 422 12.43 29.98 -22.23
CA LYS A 422 12.37 28.84 -23.14
C LYS A 422 13.29 27.74 -22.61
N ILE A 423 12.70 26.66 -22.09
CA ILE A 423 13.44 25.44 -21.81
C ILE A 423 13.79 24.82 -23.18
N THR A 424 15.05 24.96 -23.59
CA THR A 424 15.59 24.30 -24.79
C THR A 424 15.79 22.81 -24.51
N ALA A 425 14.72 22.03 -24.56
CA ALA A 425 14.83 20.59 -24.63
C ALA A 425 15.50 20.22 -25.96
N LYS A 426 16.76 19.74 -25.93
CA LYS A 426 17.40 19.04 -27.05
C LYS A 426 16.68 17.69 -27.25
N ALA A 427 15.49 17.73 -27.84
CA ALA A 427 14.86 16.54 -28.42
C ALA A 427 15.45 16.33 -29.82
N LYS A 428 16.13 15.19 -30.03
CA LYS A 428 16.58 14.74 -31.34
C LYS A 428 15.32 14.44 -32.16
N GLN A 429 14.92 15.36 -33.05
CA GLN A 429 13.84 15.16 -34.01
C GLN A 429 14.22 13.99 -34.93
N ILE A 430 13.59 12.84 -34.71
CA ILE A 430 13.48 11.81 -35.76
C ILE A 430 12.30 12.26 -36.62
N SER A 431 12.62 12.75 -37.82
CA SER A 431 11.64 13.08 -38.85
C SER A 431 11.01 11.79 -39.38
N PRO A 432 9.66 11.66 -39.42
CA PRO A 432 9.04 10.57 -40.14
C PRO A 432 9.10 10.89 -41.65
N LYS A 433 9.82 10.06 -42.40
CA LYS A 433 9.68 10.02 -43.86
C LYS A 433 8.26 9.59 -44.18
N ALA A 434 7.56 10.42 -44.95
CA ALA A 434 6.29 10.10 -45.55
C ALA A 434 6.48 8.97 -46.56
N ASP A 435 5.77 7.85 -46.36
CA ASP A 435 5.59 6.85 -47.40
C ASP A 435 4.14 6.90 -47.89
N LYS A 436 4.00 7.00 -49.20
CA LYS A 436 2.72 7.02 -49.92
C LYS A 436 2.64 5.68 -50.67
N SER A 437 1.84 4.75 -50.17
CA SER A 437 1.22 3.77 -51.05
C SER A 437 -0.11 3.28 -50.49
N ARG A 438 -1.04 3.12 -51.42
CA ARG A 438 -2.46 2.82 -51.29
C ARG A 438 -2.74 1.34 -50.99
N ASP A 439 -4.01 1.13 -50.64
CA ASP A 439 -4.82 -0.07 -50.80
C ASP A 439 -4.55 -1.25 -49.86
N LEU A 440 -5.41 -1.39 -48.84
CA LEU A 440 -5.76 -2.72 -48.36
C LEU A 440 -7.24 -2.79 -47.93
N PHE A 441 -7.87 -3.82 -48.48
CA PHE A 441 -9.26 -4.24 -48.37
C PHE A 441 -9.75 -4.39 -46.92
N LEU A 442 -10.97 -3.90 -46.67
CA LEU A 442 -11.82 -4.34 -45.57
C LEU A 442 -12.22 -5.81 -45.80
N ARG A 443 -11.66 -6.72 -45.00
CA ARG A 443 -12.29 -8.02 -44.75
C ARG A 443 -13.16 -7.92 -43.50
N VAL A 444 -14.45 -8.02 -43.74
CA VAL A 444 -15.49 -8.39 -42.77
C VAL A 444 -15.15 -9.78 -42.24
N ALA A 445 -15.11 -9.93 -40.92
CA ALA A 445 -15.17 -11.24 -40.26
C ALA A 445 -16.50 -11.30 -39.50
N ASP A 446 -17.19 -12.41 -39.70
CA ASP A 446 -18.56 -12.68 -39.31
C ASP A 446 -18.80 -12.64 -37.80
N SER A 447 -19.89 -11.99 -37.41
CA SER A 447 -20.53 -12.16 -36.09
C SER A 447 -21.64 -13.21 -36.23
N PRO A 448 -21.77 -14.17 -35.29
CA PRO A 448 -22.86 -15.12 -35.31
C PRO A 448 -24.22 -14.44 -35.07
N THR A 449 -25.22 -14.98 -35.75
CA THR A 449 -26.62 -14.59 -35.77
C THR A 449 -27.27 -14.65 -34.38
N GLY A 450 -27.96 -13.58 -34.02
CA GLY A 450 -29.02 -13.60 -33.00
C GLY A 450 -28.79 -12.66 -31.83
N LEU A 451 -28.87 -11.34 -32.05
CA LEU A 451 -29.24 -10.41 -30.99
C LEU A 451 -29.86 -9.12 -31.60
N CYS A 452 -31.17 -8.96 -31.45
CA CYS A 452 -31.87 -7.73 -31.79
C CYS A 452 -31.48 -6.63 -30.78
N VAL A 453 -30.78 -5.59 -31.24
CA VAL A 453 -30.63 -4.34 -30.48
C VAL A 453 -31.69 -3.37 -30.98
N ALA A 454 -32.76 -3.21 -30.20
CA ALA A 454 -33.80 -2.22 -30.45
C ALA A 454 -33.24 -0.80 -30.22
N ARG A 455 -33.35 0.06 -31.24
CA ARG A 455 -33.18 1.51 -31.10
C ARG A 455 -34.43 2.08 -30.41
N VAL A 456 -34.22 2.80 -29.31
CA VAL A 456 -35.27 3.53 -28.60
C VAL A 456 -35.50 4.88 -29.29
N SER A 457 -36.67 5.03 -29.93
CA SER A 457 -37.24 6.34 -30.26
C SER A 457 -38.78 6.27 -30.30
N ALA A 458 -39.40 6.48 -29.12
CA ALA A 458 -40.79 6.88 -28.83
C ALA A 458 -41.98 6.07 -29.44
N PRO A 459 -43.25 6.38 -29.06
CA PRO A 459 -43.92 6.09 -27.78
C PRO A 459 -44.96 4.95 -27.89
N MET A 460 -45.46 4.53 -26.72
CA MET A 460 -46.55 3.58 -26.40
C MET A 460 -47.29 2.87 -27.56
N ASP A 461 -47.26 1.53 -27.55
CA ASP A 461 -48.47 0.72 -27.63
C ASP A 461 -48.23 -0.73 -27.16
N THR A 462 -49.30 -1.31 -26.66
CA THR A 462 -49.46 -2.59 -25.95
C THR A 462 -48.83 -3.82 -26.63
N CYS A 463 -48.08 -4.63 -25.86
CA CYS A 463 -47.75 -6.01 -26.24
C CYS A 463 -48.57 -7.02 -25.40
N LYS A 464 -49.38 -7.82 -26.10
CA LYS A 464 -50.01 -9.05 -25.63
C LYS A 464 -48.99 -10.19 -25.60
N ALA A 465 -49.18 -11.11 -24.66
CA ALA A 465 -48.38 -12.32 -24.48
C ALA A 465 -48.55 -13.35 -25.61
N ILE A 466 -47.45 -14.05 -25.92
CA ILE A 466 -47.43 -15.48 -26.30
C ILE A 466 -46.37 -16.13 -25.41
#